data_AF-A0A2W6E309-F1
#
_entry.id   AF-A0A2W6E309-F1
#
_cell.length_a   1.000
_cell.length_b   1.000
_cell.length_c   1.000
_cell.angle_alpha   90.00
_cell.angle_beta   90.00
_cell.angle_gamma   90.00
#
_symmetry.space_group_name_H-M   'P 1'
#
loop_
_entity.id
_entity.type
_entity.pdbx_description
1 polymer ?
#
loop_
_entity_poly.entity_id
_entity_poly.type
_entity_poly.pdbx_seq_one_letter_code
_entity_poly.pdbx_strand_id
1 'polypeptide(L)'
;MWSQLPFHVARENLYAGARLGMDSRLYWPSVGWARPDELVLGTLLPLAHQGLRSCGMSDAARERYLTVIEQRCAARRTGASWQRETVQTLTNRGADRPTALAGMLRGYIEHMHSNQPVHSWPPA
;
A
#
# COMPACT_ATOMS: atom_id res chain seq x y z
N MET A 1 -22.43 6.51 -0.96
CA MET A 1 -21.44 5.40 -0.91
C MET A 1 -22.10 4.05 -0.61
N TRP A 2 -22.67 3.83 0.59
CA TRP A 2 -23.29 2.54 0.97
C TRP A 2 -24.50 2.13 0.11
N SER A 3 -25.19 3.11 -0.50
CA SER A 3 -26.25 2.89 -1.48
C SER A 3 -25.74 2.58 -2.89
N GLN A 4 -24.43 2.78 -3.16
CA GLN A 4 -23.85 2.73 -4.51
C GLN A 4 -22.79 1.62 -4.67
N LEU A 5 -22.23 1.11 -3.58
CA LEU A 5 -21.35 -0.05 -3.56
C LEU A 5 -22.04 -1.19 -2.80
N PRO A 6 -22.66 -2.15 -3.50
CA PRO A 6 -23.25 -3.31 -2.85
C PRO A 6 -22.22 -4.09 -2.03
N PHE A 7 -22.62 -4.62 -0.88
CA PHE A 7 -21.71 -5.33 0.04
C PHE A 7 -20.96 -6.49 -0.62
N HIS A 8 -21.59 -7.24 -1.52
CA HIS A 8 -20.91 -8.35 -2.21
C HIS A 8 -19.73 -7.86 -3.07
N VAL A 9 -19.84 -6.69 -3.71
CA VAL A 9 -18.74 -6.06 -4.46
C VAL A 9 -17.64 -5.59 -3.51
N ALA A 10 -18.00 -5.00 -2.37
CA ALA A 10 -17.01 -4.61 -1.36
C ALA A 10 -16.25 -5.84 -0.82
N ARG A 11 -16.94 -6.97 -0.63
CA ARG A 11 -16.32 -8.25 -0.25
C ARG A 11 -15.39 -8.77 -1.34
N GLU A 12 -15.79 -8.71 -2.61
CA GLU A 12 -14.95 -9.11 -3.74
C GLU A 12 -13.69 -8.24 -3.84
N ASN A 13 -13.83 -6.92 -3.72
CA ASN A 13 -12.70 -5.99 -3.65
C ASN A 13 -11.72 -6.36 -2.53
N LEU A 14 -12.24 -6.69 -1.33
CA LEU A 14 -11.42 -7.08 -0.19
C LEU A 14 -10.57 -8.32 -0.50
N TYR A 15 -11.18 -9.37 -1.04
CA TYR A 15 -10.45 -10.60 -1.39
C TYR A 15 -9.50 -10.41 -2.58
N ALA A 16 -9.89 -9.62 -3.58
CA ALA A 16 -9.02 -9.28 -4.71
C ALA A 16 -7.77 -8.54 -4.22
N GLY A 17 -7.95 -7.52 -3.37
CA GLY A 17 -6.86 -6.77 -2.75
C GLY A 17 -5.97 -7.64 -1.87
N ALA A 18 -6.54 -8.53 -1.06
CA ALA A 18 -5.77 -9.44 -0.22
C ALA A 18 -4.91 -10.42 -1.02
N ARG A 19 -5.40 -10.88 -2.18
CA ARG A 19 -4.75 -11.93 -2.99
C ARG A 19 -3.74 -11.36 -4.00
N LEU A 20 -4.05 -10.22 -4.59
CA LEU A 20 -3.28 -9.61 -5.69
C LEU A 20 -2.59 -8.30 -5.29
N GLY A 21 -2.89 -7.74 -4.12
CA GLY A 21 -2.29 -6.49 -3.65
C GLY A 21 -2.55 -5.33 -4.63
N MET A 22 -1.49 -4.60 -4.97
CA MET A 22 -1.52 -3.46 -5.90
C MET A 22 -1.83 -3.87 -7.35
N ASP A 23 -1.81 -5.16 -7.68
CA ASP A 23 -2.17 -5.68 -9.02
C ASP A 23 -3.64 -6.13 -9.09
N SER A 24 -4.40 -5.97 -8.00
CA SER A 24 -5.85 -6.22 -8.00
C SER A 24 -6.59 -5.20 -8.88
N ARG A 25 -7.83 -5.55 -9.23
CA ARG A 25 -8.82 -4.59 -9.75
C ARG A 25 -9.93 -4.45 -8.74
N LEU A 26 -10.21 -3.20 -8.36
CA LEU A 26 -11.25 -2.85 -7.40
C LEU A 26 -12.32 -2.04 -8.10
N TYR A 27 -13.59 -2.34 -7.82
CA TYR A 27 -14.69 -1.53 -8.30
C TYR A 27 -14.98 -0.39 -7.32
N TRP A 28 -15.14 0.83 -7.83
CA TRP A 28 -15.56 1.98 -7.05
C TRP A 28 -16.70 2.75 -7.74
N PRO A 29 -17.76 3.17 -7.02
CA PRO A 29 -18.82 3.97 -7.63
C PRO A 29 -18.26 5.25 -8.24
N SER A 30 -18.75 5.65 -9.42
CA SER A 30 -18.27 6.79 -10.24
C SER A 30 -16.94 6.62 -10.99
N VAL A 31 -16.11 5.63 -10.62
CA VAL A 31 -14.83 5.36 -11.29
C VAL A 31 -14.89 4.07 -12.12
N GLY A 32 -15.68 3.09 -11.68
CA GLY A 32 -15.68 1.75 -12.27
C GLY A 32 -14.53 0.90 -11.73
N TRP A 33 -13.97 0.02 -12.56
CA TRP A 33 -12.84 -0.83 -12.19
C TRP A 33 -11.52 -0.09 -12.34
N ALA A 34 -10.77 0.03 -11.24
CA ALA A 34 -9.47 0.67 -11.21
C ALA A 34 -8.47 -0.17 -10.41
N ARG A 35 -7.18 0.09 -10.60
CA ARG A 35 -6.15 -0.46 -9.72
C ARG A 35 -6.16 0.29 -8.37
N PRO A 36 -5.70 -0.33 -7.27
CA PRO A 36 -5.70 0.33 -5.96
C PRO A 36 -4.95 1.66 -5.93
N ASP A 37 -3.79 1.75 -6.58
CA ASP A 37 -2.99 2.98 -6.65
C ASP A 37 -3.71 4.09 -7.42
N GLU A 38 -4.31 3.78 -8.57
CA GLU A 38 -5.10 4.73 -9.35
C GLU A 38 -6.31 5.24 -8.56
N LEU A 39 -7.04 4.32 -7.91
CA LEU A 39 -8.20 4.66 -7.10
C LEU A 39 -7.82 5.51 -5.89
N VAL A 40 -6.71 5.17 -5.21
CA VAL A 40 -6.24 5.95 -4.07
C VAL A 40 -5.82 7.35 -4.51
N LEU A 41 -4.94 7.47 -5.50
CA LEU A 41 -4.40 8.76 -5.93
C LEU A 41 -5.47 9.66 -6.56
N GLY A 42 -6.35 9.08 -7.39
CA GLY A 42 -7.35 9.85 -8.13
C GLY A 42 -8.63 10.15 -7.35
N THR A 43 -8.95 9.40 -6.29
CA THR A 43 -10.25 9.52 -5.61
C THR A 43 -10.15 9.49 -4.10
N LEU A 44 -9.58 8.43 -3.51
CA LEU A 44 -9.67 8.25 -2.05
C LEU A 44 -8.79 9.23 -1.28
N LEU A 45 -7.62 9.55 -1.80
CA LEU A 45 -6.68 10.46 -1.16
C LEU A 45 -7.21 11.90 -1.16
N PRO A 46 -7.71 12.48 -2.28
CA PRO A 46 -8.41 13.76 -2.26
C PRO A 46 -9.58 13.81 -1.27
N LEU A 47 -10.40 12.75 -1.23
CA LEU A 47 -11.52 12.64 -0.27
C LEU A 47 -11.02 12.63 1.18
N ALA A 48 -9.93 11.91 1.47
CA ALA A 48 -9.31 11.91 2.78
C ALA A 48 -8.77 13.29 3.16
N HIS A 49 -8.16 14.02 2.22
CA HIS A 49 -7.67 15.37 2.48
C HIS A 49 -8.80 16.34 2.90
N GLN A 50 -9.93 16.28 2.19
CA GLN A 50 -11.11 17.09 2.48
C GLN A 50 -11.75 16.70 3.82
N GLY A 51 -12.00 15.41 4.04
CA GLY A 51 -12.64 14.91 5.25
C GLY A 51 -11.84 15.24 6.52
N LEU A 52 -10.52 15.02 6.50
CA LEU A 52 -9.67 15.34 7.65
C LEU A 52 -9.64 16.84 7.95
N ARG A 53 -9.68 17.68 6.91
CA ARG A 53 -9.81 19.13 7.07
C ARG A 53 -11.09 19.53 7.75
N SER A 54 -12.21 18.97 7.30
CA SER A 54 -13.53 19.24 7.88
C SER A 54 -13.61 18.79 9.35
N CYS A 55 -12.82 17.78 9.74
CA CYS A 55 -12.67 17.34 11.13
C CYS A 55 -11.70 18.19 11.97
N GLY A 56 -11.12 19.28 11.42
CA GLY A 56 -10.22 20.17 12.14
C GLY A 56 -8.76 19.70 12.22
N MET A 57 -8.35 18.71 11.42
CA MET A 57 -6.95 18.29 11.34
C MET A 57 -6.09 19.43 10.77
N SER A 58 -4.92 19.66 11.36
CA SER A 58 -3.97 20.64 10.81
C SER A 58 -3.44 20.19 9.45
N ASP A 59 -3.22 21.15 8.55
CA ASP A 59 -2.64 20.88 7.23
C ASP A 59 -1.28 20.16 7.39
N ALA A 60 -0.44 20.58 8.35
CA ALA A 60 0.86 19.96 8.62
C ALA A 60 0.77 18.46 9.00
N ALA A 61 -0.17 18.09 9.88
CA ALA A 61 -0.33 16.69 10.26
C ALA A 61 -0.89 15.86 9.10
N ARG A 62 -1.85 16.41 8.37
CA ARG A 62 -2.46 15.76 7.22
C ARG A 62 -1.44 15.51 6.11
N GLU A 63 -0.69 16.53 5.68
CA GLU A 63 0.35 16.37 4.65
C GLU A 63 1.38 15.32 5.07
N ARG A 64 1.89 15.40 6.32
CA ARG A 64 2.86 14.44 6.84
C ARG A 64 2.42 12.98 6.67
N TYR A 65 1.16 12.65 6.96
CA TYR A 65 0.68 11.28 6.90
C TYR A 65 0.13 10.87 5.53
N LEU A 66 -0.58 11.77 4.84
CA LEU A 66 -1.20 11.46 3.55
C LEU A 66 -0.15 11.39 2.43
N THR A 67 0.92 12.19 2.46
CA THR A 67 2.04 12.04 1.52
C THR A 67 2.68 10.65 1.62
N VAL A 68 2.70 10.02 2.80
CA VAL A 68 3.23 8.64 2.91
C VAL A 68 2.38 7.64 2.12
N ILE A 69 1.05 7.81 2.14
CA ILE A 69 0.12 6.98 1.37
C ILE A 69 0.27 7.26 -0.12
N GLU A 70 0.34 8.54 -0.50
CA GLU A 70 0.57 8.98 -1.87
C GLU A 70 1.82 8.31 -2.46
N GLN A 71 2.97 8.47 -1.79
CA GLN A 71 4.25 7.97 -2.28
C GLN A 71 4.32 6.44 -2.30
N ARG A 72 3.62 5.74 -1.38
CA ARG A 72 3.48 4.27 -1.47
C ARG A 72 2.68 3.83 -2.69
N CYS A 73 1.63 4.56 -3.05
CA CYS A 73 0.84 4.26 -4.23
C CYS A 73 1.61 4.60 -5.50
N ALA A 74 2.26 5.77 -5.56
CA ALA A 74 3.08 6.19 -6.69
C ALA A 74 4.24 5.24 -6.97
N ALA A 75 4.97 4.82 -5.92
CA ALA A 75 6.05 3.84 -6.03
C ALA A 75 5.55 2.39 -6.13
N ARG A 76 4.24 2.15 -5.99
CA ARG A 76 3.61 0.82 -5.86
C ARG A 76 4.30 -0.10 -4.85
N ARG A 77 4.88 0.49 -3.79
CA ARG A 77 5.69 -0.22 -2.80
C ARG A 77 4.98 -0.25 -1.45
N THR A 78 4.70 -1.46 -1.00
CA THR A 78 4.10 -1.76 0.31
C THR A 78 5.05 -2.59 1.15
N GLY A 79 4.78 -2.73 2.45
CA GLY A 79 5.53 -3.65 3.31
C GLY A 79 5.48 -5.08 2.78
N ALA A 80 4.30 -5.54 2.36
CA ALA A 80 4.12 -6.89 1.83
C ALA A 80 4.87 -7.11 0.51
N SER A 81 4.84 -6.15 -0.42
CA SER A 81 5.57 -6.28 -1.69
C SER A 81 7.08 -6.24 -1.47
N TRP A 82 7.58 -5.33 -0.62
CA TRP A 82 9.00 -5.26 -0.26
C TRP A 82 9.48 -6.59 0.35
N GLN A 83 8.77 -7.15 1.34
CA GLN A 83 9.18 -8.42 1.96
C GLN A 83 9.20 -9.59 0.96
N ARG A 84 8.20 -9.66 0.07
CA ARG A 84 8.13 -10.70 -0.97
C ARG A 84 9.27 -10.55 -1.98
N GLU A 85 9.55 -9.34 -2.44
CA GLU A 85 10.66 -9.02 -3.33
C GLU A 85 12.00 -9.38 -2.68
N THR A 86 12.21 -9.05 -1.40
CA THR A 86 13.44 -9.41 -0.68
C THR A 86 13.68 -10.89 -0.58
N VAL A 87 12.65 -11.67 -0.22
CA VAL A 87 12.77 -13.13 -0.19
C VAL A 87 13.10 -13.66 -1.59
N GLN A 88 12.40 -13.17 -2.62
CA GLN A 88 12.65 -13.60 -4.00
C GLN A 88 14.08 -13.28 -4.45
N THR A 89 14.57 -12.07 -4.17
CA THR A 89 15.94 -11.67 -4.52
C THR A 89 16.97 -12.53 -3.79
N LEU A 90 16.82 -12.77 -2.49
CA LEU A 90 17.74 -13.61 -1.72
C LEU A 90 17.75 -15.06 -2.22
N THR A 91 16.57 -15.61 -2.55
CA THR A 91 16.47 -16.94 -3.16
C THR A 91 17.13 -16.98 -4.54
N ASN A 92 16.94 -15.96 -5.38
CA ASN A 92 17.61 -15.85 -6.68
C ASN A 92 19.15 -15.76 -6.55
N ARG A 93 19.64 -15.23 -5.42
CA ARG A 93 21.07 -15.20 -5.06
C ARG A 93 21.57 -16.52 -4.44
N GLY A 94 20.74 -17.55 -4.38
CA GLY A 94 21.12 -18.90 -3.94
C GLY A 94 20.80 -19.25 -2.48
N ALA A 95 20.14 -18.36 -1.73
CA ALA A 95 19.71 -18.68 -0.37
C ALA A 95 18.54 -19.69 -0.37
N ASP A 96 18.58 -20.66 0.54
CA ASP A 96 17.42 -21.49 0.82
C ASP A 96 16.30 -20.67 1.48
N ARG A 97 15.09 -21.25 1.57
CA ARG A 97 13.91 -20.52 2.05
C ARG A 97 14.05 -20.00 3.48
N PRO A 98 14.52 -20.79 4.47
CA PRO A 98 14.74 -20.27 5.83
C PRO A 98 15.75 -19.12 5.88
N THR A 99 16.86 -19.23 5.15
CA THR A 99 17.89 -18.18 5.10
C THR A 99 17.36 -16.90 4.46
N ALA A 100 16.61 -17.01 3.37
CA ALA A 100 16.00 -15.85 2.70
C ALA A 100 14.98 -15.13 3.61
N LEU A 101 14.15 -15.87 4.36
CA LEU A 101 13.21 -15.29 5.31
C LEU A 101 13.91 -14.59 6.48
N ALA A 102 14.95 -15.20 7.04
CA ALA A 102 15.74 -14.61 8.12
C ALA A 102 16.49 -13.36 7.66
N GLY A 103 17.04 -13.38 6.44
CA GLY A 103 17.67 -12.21 5.81
C GLY A 103 16.69 -11.07 5.58
N MET A 104 15.51 -11.39 5.03
CA MET A 104 14.43 -10.41 4.85
C MET A 104 14.01 -9.76 6.17
N LEU A 105 13.77 -10.56 7.22
CA LEU A 105 13.35 -10.04 8.52
C LEU A 105 14.41 -9.11 9.13
N ARG A 106 15.70 -9.45 8.98
CA ARG A 106 16.81 -8.61 9.46
C ARG A 106 16.82 -7.25 8.78
N GLY A 107 16.77 -7.22 7.45
CA GLY A 107 16.69 -5.96 6.70
C GLY A 107 15.42 -5.17 7.01
N TYR A 108 14.29 -5.86 7.22
CA TYR A 108 13.05 -5.22 7.63
C TYR A 108 13.18 -4.50 8.98
N ILE A 109 13.82 -5.13 9.97
CA ILE A 109 14.06 -4.55 11.29
C ILE A 109 14.98 -3.32 11.18
N GLU A 110 16.07 -3.44 10.43
CA GLU A 110 17.02 -2.33 10.20
C GLU A 110 16.31 -1.11 9.58
N HIS A 111 15.49 -1.31 8.54
CA HIS A 111 14.76 -0.22 7.93
C HIS A 111 13.63 0.32 8.81
N MET A 112 12.95 -0.52 9.58
CA MET A 112 11.93 -0.07 10.53
C MET A 112 12.51 0.92 11.55
N HIS A 113 13.72 0.67 12.06
CA HIS A 113 14.40 1.59 12.99
C HIS A 113 14.77 2.94 12.37
N SER A 114 14.92 3.04 11.05
CA SER A 114 15.16 4.32 10.37
C SER A 114 13.97 5.29 10.43
N ASN A 115 12.78 4.78 10.79
CA ASN A 115 11.50 5.49 10.77
C ASN A 115 11.17 6.12 9.40
N GLN A 116 11.81 5.64 8.33
CA GLN A 116 11.51 6.04 6.97
C GLN A 116 10.35 5.19 6.42
N PRO A 117 9.46 5.76 5.61
CA PRO A 117 8.41 5.00 4.95
C PRO A 117 8.96 3.94 3.99
N VAL A 118 8.31 2.76 3.91
CA VAL A 118 8.73 1.67 3.01
C VAL A 118 8.94 2.05 1.53
N HIS A 119 8.26 3.08 1.03
CA HIS A 119 8.47 3.54 -0.34
C HIS A 119 9.88 4.09 -0.59
N SER A 120 10.59 4.55 0.45
CA SER A 120 11.96 5.08 0.36
C SER A 120 13.05 4.05 0.69
N TRP A 121 12.68 2.84 1.09
CA TRP A 121 13.66 1.78 1.38
C TRP A 121 14.34 1.32 0.10
N PRO A 122 15.61 0.85 0.16
CA PRO A 122 16.27 0.30 -1.01
C PRO A 122 15.47 -0.88 -1.58
N PRO A 123 15.46 -1.05 -2.92
CA PRO A 123 14.99 -2.28 -3.53
C PRO A 123 15.88 -3.45 -3.07
N ALA A 124 15.30 -4.64 -2.98
CA ALA A 124 15.96 -5.80 -2.40
C ALA A 124 16.94 -6.51 -3.33
#